data_AF-A0A349ESW7-F1
#
_entry.id   AF-A0A349ESW7-F1
#
_cell.length_a   1.000
_cell.length_b   1.000
_cell.length_c   1.000
_cell.angle_alpha   90.00
_cell.angle_beta   90.00
_cell.angle_gamma   90.00
#
_symmetry.space_group_name_H-M   'P 1'
#
loop_
_entity.id
_entity.type
_entity.pdbx_description
1 polymer ?
#
loop_
_entity_poly.entity_id
_entity_poly.type
_entity_poly.pdbx_seq_one_letter_code
_entity_poly.pdbx_strand_id
1 'polypeptide(L)'
;MERTRSRIITSLCCFLALFLLGAGGDRNEPDERTLLLKQSEKLEERIDLLTAEQDFLLFQKAMYDADSRYLILYPASGKGQLKYKNRVLRSFKFSSSSKRLVKPLGAGALSLADKVDGRGSRHALIYGDILILQTRKSRVPIKAAHMTRFYLNSKDLNAVFYAVEEGSPAYIIQ
;
A
#
# COMPACT_ATOMS: atom_id res chain seq x y z
N MET A 1 59.30 53.68 -25.72
CA MET A 1 58.20 53.54 -24.72
C MET A 1 57.28 52.33 -24.98
N GLU A 2 57.69 51.33 -25.77
CA GLU A 2 56.80 50.20 -26.14
C GLU A 2 57.05 48.90 -25.35
N ARG A 3 58.26 48.70 -24.80
CA ARG A 3 58.61 47.46 -24.06
C ARG A 3 57.90 47.30 -22.71
N THR A 4 57.49 48.40 -22.07
CA THR A 4 56.78 48.37 -20.78
C THR A 4 55.31 47.99 -20.92
N ARG A 5 54.65 48.36 -22.03
CA ARG A 5 53.24 48.02 -22.30
C ARG A 5 53.05 46.52 -22.57
N SER A 6 53.98 45.91 -23.30
CA SER A 6 53.94 44.47 -23.60
C SER A 6 53.99 43.60 -22.33
N ARG A 7 54.84 43.94 -21.35
CA ARG A 7 54.98 43.20 -20.08
C ARG A 7 53.74 43.27 -19.18
N ILE A 8 53.03 44.40 -19.19
CA ILE A 8 51.79 44.57 -18.44
C ILE A 8 50.68 43.68 -19.03
N ILE A 9 50.59 43.61 -20.35
CA ILE A 9 49.61 42.77 -21.05
C ILE A 9 49.91 41.29 -20.82
N THR A 10 51.18 40.87 -20.84
CA THR A 10 51.54 39.47 -20.57
C THR A 10 51.24 39.08 -19.12
N SER A 11 51.53 39.98 -18.16
CA SER A 11 51.20 39.76 -16.75
C SER A 11 49.68 39.66 -16.53
N LEU A 12 48.91 40.54 -17.16
CA LEU A 12 47.45 40.54 -17.06
C LEU A 12 46.82 39.28 -17.68
N CYS A 13 47.34 38.81 -18.81
CA CYS A 13 46.91 37.54 -19.42
C CYS A 13 47.26 36.32 -18.57
N CYS A 14 48.42 36.30 -17.90
CA CYS A 14 48.77 35.21 -16.98
C CYS A 14 47.88 35.18 -15.73
N PHE A 15 47.54 36.36 -15.18
CA PHE A 15 46.59 36.44 -14.06
C PHE A 15 45.17 36.04 -14.47
N LEU A 16 44.70 36.43 -15.66
CA LEU A 16 43.41 35.97 -16.20
C LEU A 16 43.40 34.45 -16.43
N ALA A 17 44.49 33.88 -16.94
CA ALA A 17 44.61 32.44 -17.18
C ALA A 17 44.59 31.65 -15.85
N LEU A 18 45.23 32.17 -14.79
CA LEU A 18 45.17 31.60 -13.44
C LEU A 18 43.76 31.71 -12.82
N PHE A 19 43.03 32.80 -13.08
CA PHE A 19 41.65 32.96 -12.63
C PHE A 19 40.69 32.01 -13.37
N LEU A 20 40.92 31.78 -14.66
CA LEU A 20 40.14 30.85 -15.49
C LEU A 20 40.43 29.37 -15.17
N LEU A 21 41.67 29.01 -14.81
CA LEU A 21 42.00 27.66 -14.33
C LEU A 21 41.42 27.36 -12.94
N GLY A 22 41.20 28.40 -12.10
CA GLY A 22 40.57 28.26 -10.78
C GLY A 22 39.05 28.12 -10.81
N ALA A 23 38.40 28.51 -11.92
CA ALA A 23 36.95 28.42 -12.10
C ALA A 23 36.47 27.09 -12.70
N GLY A 24 37.39 26.21 -13.13
CA GLY A 24 37.09 24.86 -13.61
C GLY A 24 37.17 23.77 -12.53
N GLY A 25 37.29 24.16 -11.25
CA GLY A 25 37.29 23.23 -10.13
C GLY A 25 35.87 22.87 -9.72
N ASP A 26 35.12 22.19 -10.59
CA ASP A 26 33.81 21.66 -10.22
C ASP A 26 34.02 20.47 -9.28
N ARG A 27 34.00 20.81 -7.99
CA ARG A 27 33.98 19.87 -6.89
C ARG A 27 32.54 19.40 -6.73
N ASN A 28 32.34 18.09 -6.90
CA ASN A 28 31.21 17.28 -6.39
C ASN A 28 30.03 16.96 -7.34
N GLU A 29 30.28 16.35 -8.50
CA GLU A 29 29.23 15.64 -9.28
C GLU A 29 28.61 14.35 -8.65
N PRO A 30 29.14 13.65 -7.63
CA PRO A 30 28.47 12.46 -7.10
C PRO A 30 27.22 12.77 -6.25
N ASP A 31 27.02 14.03 -5.82
CA ASP A 31 25.95 14.39 -4.89
C ASP A 31 24.63 14.71 -5.61
N GLU A 32 24.68 15.34 -6.79
CA GLU A 32 23.48 15.68 -7.57
C GLU A 32 22.76 14.44 -8.10
N ARG A 33 23.51 13.48 -8.64
CA ARG A 33 22.91 12.21 -9.12
C ARG A 33 22.24 11.46 -7.98
N THR A 34 22.85 11.45 -6.80
CA THR A 34 22.31 10.79 -5.61
C THR A 34 21.06 11.51 -5.08
N LEU A 35 21.04 12.84 -5.15
CA LEU A 35 19.86 13.67 -4.83
C LEU A 35 18.70 13.43 -5.79
N LEU A 36 18.98 13.39 -7.10
CA LEU A 36 17.97 13.11 -8.13
C LEU A 36 17.38 11.70 -7.98
N LEU A 37 18.20 10.69 -7.67
CA LEU A 37 17.72 9.33 -7.39
C LEU A 37 16.82 9.27 -6.15
N LYS A 38 17.22 9.95 -5.05
CA LYS A 38 16.36 10.03 -3.85
C LYS A 38 15.05 10.78 -4.12
N GLN A 39 15.07 11.78 -4.99
CA GLN A 39 13.87 12.49 -5.40
C GLN A 39 12.97 11.61 -6.27
N SER A 40 13.53 10.83 -7.20
CA SER A 40 12.75 9.90 -8.03
C SER A 40 12.11 8.82 -7.17
N GLU A 41 12.84 8.21 -6.23
CA GLU A 41 12.30 7.21 -5.29
C GLU A 41 11.12 7.78 -4.49
N LYS A 42 11.25 9.00 -3.95
CA LYS A 42 10.15 9.66 -3.22
C LYS A 42 8.94 9.96 -4.11
N LEU A 43 9.16 10.32 -5.36
CA LEU A 43 8.08 10.58 -6.31
C LEU A 43 7.37 9.28 -6.68
N GLU A 44 8.10 8.19 -6.88
CA GLU A 44 7.53 6.85 -7.10
C GLU A 44 6.69 6.40 -5.91
N GLU A 45 7.20 6.50 -4.68
CA GLU A 45 6.42 6.21 -3.47
C GLU A 45 5.13 7.06 -3.38
N ARG A 46 5.21 8.32 -3.80
CA ARG A 46 4.07 9.23 -3.79
C ARG A 46 3.04 8.85 -4.85
N ILE A 47 3.49 8.44 -6.04
CA ILE A 47 2.63 7.94 -7.12
C ILE A 47 1.90 6.70 -6.64
N ASP A 48 2.62 5.73 -6.08
CA ASP A 48 2.03 4.47 -5.59
C ASP A 48 0.96 4.72 -4.52
N LEU A 49 1.22 5.64 -3.58
CA LEU A 49 0.25 6.05 -2.56
C LEU A 49 -1.01 6.66 -3.19
N LEU A 50 -0.83 7.60 -4.13
CA LEU A 50 -1.95 8.29 -4.78
C LEU A 50 -2.76 7.33 -5.67
N THR A 51 -2.11 6.40 -6.34
CA THR A 51 -2.79 5.36 -7.13
C THR A 51 -3.61 4.45 -6.22
N ALA A 52 -3.04 3.98 -5.10
CA ALA A 52 -3.78 3.16 -4.13
C ALA A 52 -4.98 3.91 -3.51
N GLU A 53 -4.85 5.21 -3.26
CA GLU A 53 -5.93 6.08 -2.78
C GLU A 53 -7.02 6.25 -3.85
N GLN A 54 -6.64 6.49 -5.10
CA GLN A 54 -7.57 6.59 -6.22
C GLN A 54 -8.37 5.30 -6.40
N ASP A 55 -7.69 4.15 -6.41
CA ASP A 55 -8.33 2.84 -6.54
C ASP A 55 -9.33 2.58 -5.41
N PHE A 56 -8.97 2.98 -4.19
CA PHE A 56 -9.86 2.87 -3.05
C PHE A 56 -11.11 3.77 -3.19
N LEU A 57 -10.94 5.00 -3.67
CA LEU A 57 -12.06 5.92 -3.89
C LEU A 57 -12.99 5.42 -5.01
N LEU A 58 -12.43 4.88 -6.09
CA LEU A 58 -13.20 4.25 -7.17
C LEU A 58 -13.98 3.05 -6.66
N PHE A 59 -13.36 2.21 -5.83
CA PHE A 59 -14.03 1.11 -5.15
C PHE A 59 -15.20 1.61 -4.29
N GLN A 60 -14.99 2.63 -3.45
CA GLN A 60 -16.05 3.18 -2.61
C GLN A 60 -17.22 3.74 -3.42
N LYS A 61 -16.92 4.43 -4.53
CA LYS A 61 -17.94 4.93 -5.45
C LYS A 61 -18.77 3.79 -6.03
N ALA A 62 -18.11 2.76 -6.57
CA ALA A 62 -18.79 1.58 -7.11
C ALA A 62 -19.69 0.89 -6.07
N MET A 63 -19.25 0.82 -4.82
CA MET A 63 -20.04 0.23 -3.73
C MET A 63 -21.23 1.09 -3.30
N TYR A 64 -21.09 2.40 -3.39
CA TYR A 64 -22.20 3.33 -3.15
C TYR A 64 -23.32 3.12 -4.18
N ASP A 65 -22.94 3.00 -5.45
CA ASP A 65 -23.86 2.84 -6.57
C ASP A 65 -24.51 1.45 -6.61
N ALA A 66 -23.75 0.39 -6.28
CA ALA A 66 -24.23 -0.99 -6.27
C ALA A 66 -25.17 -1.35 -5.11
N ASP A 67 -25.36 -0.44 -4.15
CA ASP A 67 -26.19 -0.63 -2.96
C ASP A 67 -25.88 -1.92 -2.17
N SER A 68 -24.61 -2.31 -2.15
CA SER A 68 -24.16 -3.58 -1.57
C SER A 68 -23.44 -3.38 -0.23
N ARG A 69 -23.43 -4.42 0.60
CA ARG A 69 -22.59 -4.46 1.80
C ARG A 69 -21.21 -4.95 1.43
N TYR A 70 -20.20 -4.33 2.00
CA TYR A 70 -18.82 -4.63 1.67
C TYR A 70 -17.91 -4.51 2.89
N LEU A 71 -16.73 -5.12 2.82
CA LEU A 71 -15.72 -5.03 3.89
C LEU A 71 -14.60 -4.09 3.51
N ILE A 72 -14.09 -3.35 4.49
CA ILE A 72 -12.78 -2.70 4.43
C ILE A 72 -11.90 -3.35 5.48
N LEU A 73 -10.73 -3.82 5.07
CA LEU A 73 -9.78 -4.50 5.94
C LEU A 73 -8.50 -3.69 6.01
N TYR A 74 -7.99 -3.51 7.23
CA TYR A 74 -6.73 -2.83 7.53
C TYR A 74 -5.78 -3.84 8.20
N PRO A 75 -5.11 -4.71 7.44
CA PRO A 75 -4.26 -5.76 8.01
C PRO A 75 -3.16 -5.23 8.93
N ALA A 76 -2.55 -4.08 8.59
CA ALA A 76 -1.52 -3.44 9.40
C ALA A 76 -1.97 -3.12 10.84
N SER A 77 -3.24 -2.76 11.01
CA SER A 77 -3.81 -2.43 12.33
C SER A 77 -4.66 -3.55 12.95
N GLY A 78 -4.89 -4.65 12.24
CA GLY A 78 -5.77 -5.74 12.65
C GLY A 78 -7.23 -5.31 12.84
N LYS A 79 -7.69 -4.34 12.05
CA LYS A 79 -9.05 -3.79 12.11
C LYS A 79 -9.78 -4.00 10.80
N GLY A 80 -11.09 -4.20 10.88
CA GLY A 80 -11.96 -4.22 9.72
C GLY A 80 -13.27 -3.50 9.98
N GLN A 81 -13.94 -3.13 8.90
CA GLN A 81 -15.23 -2.49 8.92
C GLN A 81 -16.17 -3.17 7.94
N LEU A 82 -17.38 -3.46 8.39
CA LEU A 82 -18.51 -3.76 7.53
C LEU A 82 -19.20 -2.45 7.19
N LYS A 83 -19.31 -2.16 5.90
CA LYS A 83 -19.90 -0.93 5.37
C LYS A 83 -21.06 -1.23 4.43
N TYR A 84 -21.90 -0.23 4.27
CA TYR A 84 -22.98 -0.17 3.29
C TYR A 84 -23.10 1.28 2.86
N LYS A 85 -22.91 1.54 1.55
CA LYS A 85 -22.60 2.88 1.05
C LYS A 85 -21.47 3.50 1.90
N ASN A 86 -21.60 4.77 2.27
CA ASN A 86 -20.62 5.46 3.11
C ASN A 86 -20.80 5.21 4.62
N ARG A 87 -21.80 4.43 5.04
CA ARG A 87 -22.08 4.16 6.46
C ARG A 87 -21.29 2.95 6.95
N VAL A 88 -20.63 3.12 8.10
CA VAL A 88 -20.06 2.00 8.85
C VAL A 88 -21.18 1.31 9.62
N LEU A 89 -21.46 0.05 9.28
CA LEU A 89 -22.44 -0.77 9.99
C LEU A 89 -21.83 -1.39 11.24
N ARG A 90 -20.57 -1.83 11.13
CA ARG A 90 -19.85 -2.43 12.26
C ARG A 90 -18.35 -2.31 12.08
N SER A 91 -17.65 -1.99 13.17
CA SER A 91 -16.20 -2.11 13.26
C SER A 91 -15.86 -3.37 14.04
N PHE A 92 -14.84 -4.09 13.59
CA PHE A 92 -14.36 -5.31 14.25
C PHE A 92 -12.84 -5.35 14.26
N LYS A 93 -12.31 -6.19 15.17
CA LYS A 93 -10.88 -6.49 15.23
C LYS A 93 -10.65 -7.92 14.76
N PHE A 94 -9.53 -8.14 14.11
CA PHE A 94 -9.09 -9.48 13.74
C PHE A 94 -7.60 -9.66 14.04
N SER A 95 -7.19 -10.91 14.16
CA SER A 95 -5.78 -11.29 14.31
C SER A 95 -5.38 -12.19 13.15
N SER A 96 -4.17 -12.02 12.62
CA SER A 96 -3.65 -12.90 11.57
C SER A 96 -3.04 -14.17 12.16
N SER A 97 -3.13 -15.30 11.46
CA SER A 97 -2.47 -16.55 11.84
C SER A 97 -0.95 -16.49 11.77
N SER A 98 -0.39 -15.50 11.07
CA SER A 98 1.05 -15.40 10.90
C SER A 98 1.56 -13.99 11.14
N LYS A 99 2.69 -13.89 11.85
CA LYS A 99 3.54 -12.68 11.86
C LYS A 99 4.18 -12.42 10.48
N ARG A 100 4.21 -13.43 9.59
CA ARG A 100 4.65 -13.35 8.18
C ARG A 100 3.62 -14.03 7.28
N LEU A 101 2.75 -13.26 6.63
CA LEU A 101 1.77 -13.79 5.68
C LEU A 101 2.47 -14.77 4.71
N VAL A 102 1.92 -15.98 4.54
CA VAL A 102 2.48 -17.01 3.63
C VAL A 102 2.57 -16.45 2.19
N LYS A 103 1.67 -15.54 1.86
CA LYS A 103 1.72 -14.66 0.69
C LYS A 103 1.29 -13.26 1.12
N PRO A 104 2.05 -12.20 0.82
CA PRO A 104 1.62 -10.84 1.14
C PRO A 104 0.25 -10.58 0.49
N LEU A 105 -0.72 -10.16 1.30
CA LEU A 105 -2.00 -9.68 0.80
C LEU A 105 -1.73 -8.34 0.14
N GLY A 106 -1.79 -8.27 -1.20
CA GLY A 106 -1.75 -7.00 -1.92
C GLY A 106 -2.93 -6.11 -1.51
N ALA A 107 -2.74 -4.79 -1.62
CA ALA A 107 -3.86 -3.87 -1.57
C ALA A 107 -4.82 -4.14 -2.74
N GLY A 108 -6.11 -3.86 -2.54
CA GLY A 108 -7.11 -3.99 -3.61
C GLY A 108 -8.38 -4.75 -3.22
N ALA A 109 -9.26 -4.92 -4.21
CA ALA A 109 -10.56 -5.53 -4.05
C ALA A 109 -10.50 -7.07 -4.19
N LEU A 110 -11.26 -7.76 -3.35
CA LEU A 110 -11.52 -9.19 -3.38
C LEU A 110 -13.02 -9.42 -3.34
N SER A 111 -13.50 -10.48 -3.97
CA SER A 111 -14.89 -10.90 -3.88
C SER A 111 -15.03 -12.09 -2.95
N LEU A 112 -16.12 -12.13 -2.19
CA LEU A 112 -16.50 -13.31 -1.42
C LEU A 112 -16.80 -14.45 -2.39
N ALA A 113 -15.94 -15.46 -2.40
CA ALA A 113 -16.06 -16.62 -3.28
C ALA A 113 -16.97 -17.68 -2.66
N ASP A 114 -16.91 -17.87 -1.34
CA ASP A 114 -17.64 -18.95 -0.67
C ASP A 114 -17.94 -18.64 0.80
N LYS A 115 -19.05 -19.21 1.29
CA LYS A 115 -19.52 -19.16 2.67
C LYS A 115 -19.64 -20.56 3.23
N VAL A 116 -18.75 -20.90 4.16
CA VAL A 116 -18.81 -22.18 4.85
C VAL A 116 -19.61 -22.03 6.13
N ASP A 117 -20.80 -22.65 6.18
CA ASP A 117 -21.59 -22.73 7.40
C ASP A 117 -21.14 -23.93 8.26
N GLY A 118 -20.67 -23.63 9.47
CA GLY A 118 -20.22 -24.63 10.43
C GLY A 118 -21.02 -24.58 11.72
N ARG A 119 -21.31 -25.76 12.29
CA ARG A 119 -22.05 -25.88 13.55
C ARG A 119 -21.45 -25.00 14.67
N GLY A 120 -22.30 -24.21 15.32
CA GLY A 120 -21.97 -23.48 16.54
C GLY A 120 -20.98 -22.33 16.34
N SER A 121 -21.29 -21.36 15.47
CA SER A 121 -20.46 -20.16 15.15
C SER A 121 -19.10 -20.47 14.51
N ARG A 122 -18.98 -21.64 13.89
CA ARG A 122 -17.76 -22.07 13.18
C ARG A 122 -17.87 -21.75 11.68
N HIS A 123 -18.38 -20.58 11.38
CA HIS A 123 -18.50 -20.11 10.02
C HIS A 123 -17.13 -19.72 9.46
N ALA A 124 -17.00 -19.72 8.14
CA ALA A 124 -15.87 -19.12 7.46
C ALA A 124 -16.36 -18.39 6.20
N LEU A 125 -15.69 -17.28 5.90
CA LEU A 125 -15.88 -16.50 4.68
C LEU A 125 -14.59 -16.57 3.89
N ILE A 126 -14.68 -16.99 2.63
CA ILE A 126 -13.53 -17.20 1.75
C ILE A 126 -13.56 -16.13 0.66
N TYR A 127 -12.53 -15.30 0.61
CA TYR A 127 -12.38 -14.20 -0.34
C TYR A 127 -11.31 -14.56 -1.37
N GLY A 128 -11.77 -14.85 -2.60
CA GLY A 128 -10.95 -15.44 -3.66
C GLY A 128 -10.16 -16.66 -3.17
N ASP A 129 -8.92 -16.76 -3.64
CA ASP A 129 -8.01 -17.86 -3.27
C ASP A 129 -6.92 -17.43 -2.27
N ILE A 130 -7.10 -16.29 -1.59
CA ILE A 130 -6.01 -15.68 -0.80
C ILE A 130 -6.36 -15.38 0.65
N LEU A 131 -7.64 -15.24 1.00
CA LEU A 131 -8.06 -14.78 2.32
C LEU A 131 -9.24 -15.57 2.89
N ILE A 132 -9.15 -15.92 4.17
CA ILE A 132 -10.25 -16.50 4.94
C ILE A 132 -10.49 -15.65 6.19
N LEU A 133 -11.74 -15.28 6.45
CA LEU A 133 -12.21 -14.77 7.74
C LEU A 133 -12.93 -15.89 8.49
N GLN A 134 -12.47 -16.21 9.69
CA GLN A 134 -13.05 -17.30 10.49
C GLN A 134 -12.85 -17.08 11.99
N THR A 135 -13.45 -17.91 12.84
CA THR A 135 -13.09 -17.92 14.27
C THR A 135 -11.87 -18.80 14.51
N ARG A 136 -11.12 -18.55 15.60
CA ARG A 136 -9.98 -19.41 15.99
C ARG A 136 -10.36 -20.88 16.22
N LYS A 137 -11.62 -21.15 16.54
CA LYS A 137 -12.14 -22.51 16.81
C LYS A 137 -12.66 -23.21 15.54
N SER A 138 -12.71 -22.51 14.41
CA SER A 138 -13.17 -23.07 13.14
C SER A 138 -12.09 -23.97 12.55
N ARG A 139 -12.51 -25.12 12.01
CA ARG A 139 -11.58 -25.97 11.26
C ARG A 139 -11.32 -25.33 9.92
N VAL A 140 -10.04 -25.24 9.55
CA VAL A 140 -9.65 -24.71 8.24
C VAL A 140 -10.07 -25.73 7.18
N PRO A 141 -10.78 -25.32 6.11
CA PRO A 141 -11.02 -26.19 4.97
C PRO A 141 -9.68 -26.67 4.40
N ILE A 142 -9.54 -27.97 4.11
CA ILE A 142 -8.27 -28.57 3.64
C ILE A 142 -7.73 -27.83 2.40
N LYS A 143 -8.63 -27.42 1.49
CA LYS A 143 -8.31 -26.67 0.26
C LYS A 143 -7.71 -25.27 0.52
N ALA A 144 -7.87 -24.75 1.73
CA ALA A 144 -7.56 -23.37 2.10
C ALA A 144 -6.34 -23.26 3.02
N ALA A 145 -5.50 -24.31 3.07
CA ALA A 145 -4.33 -24.37 3.92
C ALA A 145 -3.29 -23.27 3.62
N HIS A 146 -3.16 -22.87 2.35
CA HIS A 146 -2.20 -21.87 1.85
C HIS A 146 -2.70 -20.42 1.97
N MET A 147 -3.97 -20.20 2.30
CA MET A 147 -4.56 -18.87 2.34
C MET A 147 -4.21 -18.12 3.62
N THR A 148 -4.19 -16.79 3.55
CA THR A 148 -4.09 -15.95 4.74
C THR A 148 -5.36 -16.07 5.57
N ARG A 149 -5.19 -16.14 6.90
CA ARG A 149 -6.32 -16.32 7.83
C ARG A 149 -6.41 -15.14 8.77
N PHE A 150 -7.56 -14.49 8.75
CA PHE A 150 -7.96 -13.49 9.72
C PHE A 150 -8.97 -14.10 10.70
N TYR A 151 -8.59 -14.05 11.97
CA TYR A 151 -9.38 -14.59 13.05
C TYR A 151 -10.18 -13.50 13.74
N LEU A 152 -11.49 -13.63 13.68
CA LEU A 152 -12.45 -12.77 14.36
C LEU A 152 -12.98 -13.47 15.62
N ASN A 153 -13.52 -12.69 16.55
CA ASN A 153 -14.36 -13.26 17.59
C ASN A 153 -15.69 -13.76 16.99
N SER A 154 -16.37 -14.68 17.67
CA SER A 154 -17.61 -15.28 17.14
C SER A 154 -18.72 -14.25 16.92
N LYS A 155 -18.85 -13.23 17.76
CA LYS A 155 -19.92 -12.22 17.67
C LYS A 155 -19.75 -11.33 16.44
N ASP A 156 -18.52 -10.93 16.14
CA ASP A 156 -18.17 -10.13 14.96
C ASP A 156 -18.27 -10.98 13.70
N LEU A 157 -17.75 -12.20 13.72
CA LEU A 157 -17.83 -13.08 12.57
C LEU A 157 -19.29 -13.38 12.19
N ASN A 158 -20.15 -13.73 13.15
CA ASN A 158 -21.56 -14.01 12.85
C ASN A 158 -22.23 -12.78 12.21
N ALA A 159 -21.99 -11.59 12.75
CA ALA A 159 -22.57 -10.39 12.20
C ALA A 159 -22.08 -10.08 10.79
N VAL A 160 -20.81 -10.34 10.49
CA VAL A 160 -20.29 -10.21 9.13
C VAL A 160 -20.89 -11.30 8.23
N PHE A 161 -20.89 -12.56 8.68
CA PHE A 161 -21.34 -13.72 7.92
C PHE A 161 -22.80 -13.63 7.45
N TYR A 162 -23.69 -13.13 8.31
CA TYR A 162 -25.10 -12.93 7.96
C TYR A 162 -25.37 -11.60 7.25
N ALA A 163 -24.40 -10.67 7.24
CA ALA A 163 -24.58 -9.40 6.54
C ALA A 163 -24.15 -9.47 5.07
N VAL A 164 -23.14 -10.27 4.75
CA VAL A 164 -22.58 -10.36 3.39
C VAL A 164 -23.14 -11.57 2.62
N GLU A 165 -23.39 -11.39 1.34
CA GLU A 165 -23.79 -12.42 0.39
C GLU A 165 -22.61 -12.88 -0.47
N GLU A 166 -22.73 -14.04 -1.13
CA GLU A 166 -21.74 -14.45 -2.14
C GLU A 166 -21.54 -13.36 -3.20
N GLY A 167 -20.29 -13.17 -3.63
CA GLY A 167 -19.89 -12.04 -4.47
C GLY A 167 -19.67 -10.72 -3.73
N SER A 168 -20.07 -10.59 -2.46
CA SER A 168 -19.87 -9.34 -1.70
C SER A 168 -18.40 -8.98 -1.63
N PRO A 169 -18.03 -7.72 -1.92
CA PRO A 169 -16.64 -7.36 -2.01
C PRO A 169 -16.01 -7.02 -0.66
N ALA A 170 -14.71 -7.16 -0.60
CA ALA A 170 -13.82 -6.67 0.45
C ALA A 170 -12.68 -5.89 -0.19
N TYR A 171 -12.23 -4.81 0.44
CA TYR A 171 -11.05 -4.07 0.00
C TYR A 171 -9.97 -4.11 1.08
N ILE A 172 -8.73 -4.39 0.67
CA ILE A 172 -7.57 -4.46 1.55
C ILE A 172 -6.78 -3.16 1.42
N ILE A 173 -6.54 -2.51 2.57
CA ILE A 173 -5.70 -1.33 2.70
C ILE A 173 -4.43 -1.73 3.45
N GLN A 174 -3.27 -1.63 2.79
CA GLN A 174 -1.97 -1.92 3.38
C GLN A 174 -1.52 -0.83 4.35
#